data_AF-A0AAN6YCS3-F1
#
_entry.id   AF-A0AAN6YCS3-F1
#
_cell.length_a   1.000
_cell.length_b   1.000
_cell.length_c   1.000
_cell.angle_alpha   90.00
_cell.angle_beta   90.00
_cell.angle_gamma   90.00
#
_symmetry.space_group_name_H-M   'P 1'
#
loop_
_entity.id
_entity.type
_entity.pdbx_description
1 polymer ?
#
loop_
_entity_poly.entity_id
_entity_poly.type
_entity_poly.pdbx_seq_one_letter_code
_entity_poly.pdbx_strand_id
1 'polypeptide(L)'
;MAQPLFGIVPAGQPVIVTPTETPTPTSFLFGISGLKTFSHIVVFLLPGVVLPEGTAAAIYLVTPIPGQAEPKLKFLGGIGPGKESAIFKISGAGSGENVPAAVGVSVEPAESVAARMRAENAGALVPVNNRQQQGPSTLVLAQRIIQNAFNFLASFSGTAGQTEVVPLKAFEEWWRKFESRVRSDPGFLERDT
;
A
#
# COMPACT_ATOMS: atom_id res chain seq x y z
N MET A 1 -30.22 18.39 -2.94
CA MET A 1 -29.13 17.85 -2.12
C MET A 1 -28.22 17.06 -3.04
N ALA A 2 -26.93 17.41 -3.13
CA ALA A 2 -26.00 16.65 -3.99
C ALA A 2 -25.85 15.23 -3.41
N GLN A 3 -26.08 14.21 -4.23
CA GLN A 3 -25.95 12.83 -3.79
C GLN A 3 -24.47 12.54 -3.51
N PRO A 4 -24.12 11.97 -2.34
CA PRO A 4 -22.74 11.59 -2.06
C PRO A 4 -22.34 10.46 -3.02
N LEU A 5 -21.20 10.63 -3.69
CA LEU A 5 -20.70 9.67 -4.68
C LEU A 5 -19.62 8.74 -4.10
N PHE A 6 -18.83 9.27 -3.17
CA PHE A 6 -17.65 8.61 -2.63
C PHE A 6 -17.68 8.58 -1.10
N GLY A 7 -17.15 7.51 -0.53
CA GLY A 7 -16.85 7.39 0.88
C GLY A 7 -15.34 7.32 1.11
N ILE A 8 -14.88 7.98 2.17
CA ILE A 8 -13.48 8.00 2.59
C ILE A 8 -13.39 7.56 4.05
N VAL A 9 -12.51 6.59 4.34
CA VAL A 9 -12.21 6.16 5.70
C VAL A 9 -10.72 6.36 5.97
N PRO A 10 -10.34 7.41 6.72
CA PRO A 10 -9.03 7.46 7.34
C PRO A 10 -8.91 6.33 8.37
N ALA A 11 -7.78 5.63 8.42
CA ALA A 11 -7.61 4.53 9.36
C ALA A 11 -7.79 4.99 10.81
N GLY A 12 -8.71 4.33 11.53
CA GLY A 12 -9.04 4.67 12.92
C GLY A 12 -9.96 5.88 13.11
N GLN A 13 -10.56 6.40 12.04
CA GLN A 13 -11.53 7.50 12.08
C GLN A 13 -12.88 7.10 11.44
N PRO A 14 -13.97 7.82 11.73
CA PRO A 14 -15.26 7.60 11.09
C PRO A 14 -15.21 7.79 9.57
N VAL A 15 -16.18 7.16 8.88
CA VAL A 15 -16.36 7.36 7.45
C VAL A 15 -16.83 8.78 7.15
N ILE A 16 -16.23 9.38 6.12
CA ILE A 16 -16.58 10.69 5.59
C ILE A 16 -17.21 10.46 4.22
N VAL A 17 -18.49 10.80 4.08
CA VAL A 17 -19.26 10.66 2.82
C VAL A 17 -19.66 12.01 2.22
N THR A 18 -19.55 13.07 3.01
CA THR A 18 -19.93 14.42 2.60
C THR A 18 -18.67 15.19 2.23
N PRO A 19 -18.54 15.66 0.97
CA PRO A 19 -17.42 16.52 0.59
C PRO A 19 -17.54 17.86 1.33
N THR A 20 -16.40 18.38 1.77
CA THR A 20 -16.27 19.70 2.41
C THR A 20 -16.39 20.80 1.36
N GLU A 21 -15.78 20.59 0.19
CA GLU A 21 -15.83 21.53 -0.93
C GLU A 21 -15.99 20.78 -2.26
N THR A 22 -16.68 21.41 -3.21
CA THR A 22 -16.85 20.89 -4.57
C THR A 22 -16.47 21.98 -5.58
N PRO A 23 -15.16 22.21 -5.82
CA PRO A 23 -14.70 23.31 -6.66
C PRO A 23 -15.15 23.18 -8.12
N THR A 24 -15.33 21.96 -8.62
CA THR A 24 -15.96 21.68 -9.91
C THR A 24 -17.01 20.58 -9.76
N PRO A 25 -17.93 20.41 -10.73
CA PRO A 25 -18.93 19.33 -10.68
C PRO A 25 -18.33 17.92 -10.65
N THR A 26 -17.06 17.78 -11.06
CA THR A 26 -16.32 16.51 -11.11
C THR A 26 -15.27 16.38 -10.02
N SER A 27 -15.00 17.44 -9.24
CA SER A 27 -13.97 17.45 -8.21
C SER A 27 -14.58 17.66 -6.83
N PHE A 28 -14.20 16.77 -5.91
CA PHE A 28 -14.69 16.71 -4.55
C PHE A 28 -13.50 16.75 -3.59
N LEU A 29 -13.57 17.63 -2.59
CA LEU A 29 -12.58 17.74 -1.53
C LEU A 29 -13.20 17.27 -0.22
N PHE A 30 -12.52 16.35 0.46
CA PHE A 30 -12.92 15.80 1.74
C PHE A 30 -11.89 16.23 2.78
N GLY A 31 -12.27 17.19 3.62
CA GLY A 31 -11.45 17.63 4.74
C GLY A 31 -11.32 16.52 5.78
N ILE A 32 -10.09 16.20 6.18
CA ILE A 32 -9.85 15.25 7.26
C ILE A 32 -9.64 16.03 8.55
N SER A 33 -10.69 16.10 9.36
CA SER A 33 -10.62 16.69 10.70
C SER A 33 -10.37 15.60 11.74
N GLY A 34 -9.12 15.45 12.17
CA GLY A 34 -8.77 14.47 13.21
C GLY A 34 -7.43 14.74 13.87
N LEU A 35 -7.41 14.63 15.21
CA LEU A 35 -6.20 14.79 16.04
C LEU A 35 -5.27 13.58 16.00
N LYS A 36 -5.71 12.45 15.41
CA LYS A 36 -4.95 11.19 15.38
C LYS A 36 -4.21 11.05 14.06
N THR A 37 -2.93 10.72 14.15
CA THR A 37 -2.10 10.36 13.00
C THR A 37 -2.57 9.01 12.42
N PHE A 38 -2.62 8.91 11.10
CA PHE A 38 -2.96 7.69 10.39
C PHE A 38 -2.07 7.54 9.16
N SER A 39 -1.84 6.30 8.73
CA SER A 39 -0.97 6.01 7.58
C SER A 39 -1.71 5.46 6.37
N HIS A 40 -3.01 5.16 6.51
CA HIS A 40 -3.81 4.57 5.44
C HIS A 40 -5.14 5.28 5.32
N ILE A 41 -5.58 5.50 4.08
CA ILE A 41 -6.92 5.94 3.74
C ILE A 41 -7.57 4.91 2.82
N VAL A 42 -8.84 4.67 3.02
CA VAL A 42 -9.67 3.86 2.11
C VAL A 42 -10.60 4.80 1.37
N VAL A 43 -10.65 4.70 0.05
CA VAL A 43 -11.62 5.44 -0.76
C VAL A 43 -12.44 4.44 -1.55
N PHE A 44 -13.76 4.63 -1.58
CA PHE A 44 -14.69 3.72 -2.23
C PHE A 44 -15.90 4.46 -2.82
N LEU A 45 -16.52 3.87 -3.84
CA LEU A 45 -17.81 4.30 -4.37
C LEU A 45 -18.93 3.86 -3.42
N LEU A 46 -19.91 4.74 -3.18
CA LEU A 46 -21.08 4.35 -2.38
C LEU A 46 -21.96 3.34 -3.14
N PRO A 47 -22.67 2.44 -2.42
CA PRO A 47 -23.53 1.44 -3.05
C PRO A 47 -24.57 2.09 -3.97
N GLY A 48 -24.69 1.58 -5.20
CA GLY A 48 -25.64 2.08 -6.21
C GLY A 48 -25.19 3.32 -6.97
N VAL A 49 -23.98 3.84 -6.71
CA VAL A 49 -23.38 4.92 -7.50
C VAL A 49 -22.59 4.33 -8.66
N VAL A 50 -22.86 4.80 -9.88
CA VAL A 50 -22.11 4.43 -11.08
C VAL A 50 -21.49 5.70 -11.66
N LEU A 51 -20.19 5.65 -11.95
CA LEU A 51 -19.49 6.74 -12.62
C LEU A 51 -19.93 6.81 -14.10
N PRO A 52 -19.90 8.00 -14.72
CA PRO A 52 -20.17 8.13 -16.15
C PRO A 52 -19.31 7.16 -16.99
N GLU A 53 -19.86 6.68 -18.10
CA GLU A 53 -19.15 5.74 -18.98
C GLU A 53 -17.80 6.32 -19.45
N GLY A 54 -16.77 5.47 -19.44
CA GLY A 54 -15.41 5.88 -19.82
C GLY A 54 -14.70 6.78 -18.80
N THR A 55 -15.22 6.94 -17.58
CA THR A 55 -14.59 7.75 -16.53
C THR A 55 -14.08 6.92 -15.35
N ALA A 56 -13.10 7.47 -14.62
CA ALA A 56 -12.57 6.95 -13.38
C ALA A 56 -12.33 8.13 -12.41
N ALA A 57 -12.39 7.85 -11.11
CA ALA A 57 -12.08 8.84 -10.10
C ALA A 57 -10.59 8.76 -9.72
N ALA A 58 -9.87 9.84 -10.02
CA ALA A 58 -8.50 10.07 -9.60
C ALA A 58 -8.46 10.60 -8.16
N ILE A 59 -7.59 10.01 -7.35
CA ILE A 59 -7.45 10.29 -5.92
C ILE A 59 -6.17 11.07 -5.67
N TYR A 60 -6.28 12.18 -4.95
CA TYR A 60 -5.20 13.09 -4.61
C TYR A 60 -5.11 13.30 -3.11
N LEU A 61 -3.89 13.35 -2.59
CA LEU A 61 -3.60 13.89 -1.28
C LEU A 61 -3.38 15.40 -1.43
N VAL A 62 -4.12 16.18 -0.65
CA VAL A 62 -4.01 17.64 -0.62
C VAL A 62 -3.34 18.02 0.69
N THR A 63 -2.13 18.59 0.59
CA THR A 63 -1.37 19.06 1.76
C THR A 63 -1.22 20.58 1.67
N PRO A 64 -1.67 21.35 2.69
CA PRO A 64 -1.47 22.78 2.71
C PRO A 64 0.01 23.07 2.96
N ILE A 65 0.59 23.99 2.18
CA ILE A 65 1.96 24.43 2.38
C ILE A 65 1.91 25.73 3.19
N PRO A 66 2.54 25.82 4.37
CA PRO A 66 2.64 27.08 5.10
C PRO A 66 3.38 28.13 4.25
N GLY A 67 2.74 29.26 3.97
CA GLY A 67 3.34 30.36 3.21
C GLY A 67 3.15 30.31 1.68
N GLN A 68 2.43 29.31 1.15
CA GLN A 68 2.06 29.25 -0.27
C GLN A 68 0.54 29.14 -0.41
N ALA A 69 -0.05 29.94 -1.31
CA ALA A 69 -1.49 29.95 -1.52
C ALA A 69 -2.00 28.70 -2.25
N GLU A 70 -1.15 28.02 -3.02
CA GLU A 70 -1.50 26.79 -3.73
C GLU A 70 -1.16 25.54 -2.90
N PRO A 71 -2.14 24.64 -2.67
CA PRO A 71 -1.90 23.42 -1.94
C PRO A 71 -1.08 22.42 -2.78
N LYS A 72 -0.25 21.61 -2.11
CA LYS A 72 0.46 20.51 -2.77
C LYS A 72 -0.53 19.38 -3.09
N LEU A 73 -0.70 19.09 -4.36
CA LEU A 73 -1.48 17.94 -4.83
C LEU A 73 -0.54 16.78 -5.18
N LYS A 74 -0.68 15.65 -4.47
CA LYS A 74 0.01 14.40 -4.80
C LYS A 74 -1.01 13.38 -5.29
N PHE A 75 -0.82 12.85 -6.49
CA PHE A 75 -1.63 11.73 -6.99
C PHE A 75 -1.36 10.47 -6.15
N LEU A 76 -2.41 9.73 -5.82
CA LEU A 76 -2.33 8.47 -5.06
C LEU A 76 -2.74 7.27 -5.90
N GLY A 77 -3.62 7.46 -6.88
CA GLY A 77 -4.15 6.42 -7.75
C GLY A 77 -5.57 6.71 -8.19
N GLY A 78 -6.30 5.67 -8.63
CA GLY A 78 -7.68 5.83 -9.07
C GLY A 78 -8.59 4.64 -8.73
N ILE A 79 -9.89 4.91 -8.70
CA ILE A 79 -10.99 3.95 -8.57
C ILE A 79 -11.98 4.13 -9.73
N GLY A 80 -12.68 3.08 -10.12
CA GLY A 80 -13.59 3.12 -11.26
C GLY A 80 -14.27 1.79 -11.52
N PRO A 81 -14.90 1.61 -12.70
CA PRO A 81 -15.56 0.36 -13.07
C PRO A 81 -14.60 -0.84 -12.95
N GLY A 82 -14.99 -1.87 -12.21
CA GLY A 82 -14.17 -3.05 -11.91
C GLY A 82 -13.22 -2.91 -10.71
N LYS A 83 -13.01 -1.69 -10.19
CA LYS A 83 -12.27 -1.43 -8.94
C LYS A 83 -12.93 -0.28 -8.18
N GLU A 84 -13.97 -0.62 -7.43
CA GLU A 84 -14.85 0.34 -6.75
C GLU A 84 -14.25 0.87 -5.44
N SER A 85 -13.16 0.28 -4.96
CA SER A 85 -12.46 0.70 -3.76
C SER A 85 -10.94 0.53 -3.86
N ALA A 86 -10.20 1.35 -3.12
CA ALA A 86 -8.75 1.27 -3.01
C ALA A 86 -8.27 1.78 -1.65
N ILE A 87 -7.15 1.23 -1.19
CA ILE A 87 -6.45 1.66 0.02
C ILE A 87 -5.15 2.36 -0.40
N PHE A 88 -4.89 3.54 0.15
CA PHE A 88 -3.71 4.32 -0.15
C PHE A 88 -2.90 4.57 1.12
N LYS A 89 -1.59 4.31 1.05
CA LYS A 89 -0.65 4.65 2.11
C LYS A 89 -0.25 6.12 2.00
N ILE A 90 -0.42 6.85 3.10
CA ILE A 90 0.03 8.23 3.23
C ILE A 90 1.29 8.26 4.10
N SER A 91 2.46 8.35 3.47
CA SER A 91 3.73 8.56 4.18
C SER A 91 3.88 10.05 4.50
N GLY A 92 3.86 10.43 5.78
CA GLY A 92 4.15 11.81 6.21
C GLY A 92 3.16 12.45 7.17
N ALA A 93 2.05 11.80 7.54
CA ALA A 93 1.09 12.34 8.52
C ALA A 93 1.57 12.26 9.99
N GLY A 94 2.89 12.11 10.23
CA GLY A 94 3.46 11.81 11.55
C GLY A 94 4.66 12.65 11.96
N SER A 95 5.09 13.63 11.15
CA SER A 95 6.23 14.50 11.49
C SER A 95 5.76 15.89 11.87
N GLY A 96 5.24 16.07 13.09
CA GLY A 96 5.24 17.32 13.87
C GLY A 96 4.61 18.62 13.32
N GLU A 97 4.32 18.71 12.03
CA GLU A 97 3.76 19.87 11.33
C GLU A 97 2.64 19.39 10.40
N ASN A 98 1.44 19.87 10.67
CA ASN A 98 0.24 19.82 9.83
C ASN A 98 -0.08 18.49 9.10
N VAL A 99 -0.92 17.73 9.80
CA VAL A 99 -1.95 16.78 9.34
C VAL A 99 -2.30 16.93 7.83
N PRO A 100 -2.40 15.84 7.06
CA PRO A 100 -2.94 15.90 5.69
C PRO A 100 -4.35 16.53 5.72
N ALA A 101 -4.51 17.71 5.11
CA ALA A 101 -5.71 18.51 5.34
C ALA A 101 -6.92 18.04 4.54
N ALA A 102 -6.74 17.41 3.38
CA ALA A 102 -7.86 16.89 2.61
C ALA A 102 -7.48 15.76 1.63
N VAL A 103 -8.48 14.97 1.25
CA VAL A 103 -8.43 14.08 0.09
C VAL A 103 -9.21 14.72 -1.05
N GLY A 104 -8.58 14.84 -2.21
CA GLY A 104 -9.23 15.25 -3.46
C GLY A 104 -9.64 14.04 -4.28
N VAL A 105 -10.85 14.07 -4.82
CA VAL A 105 -11.39 13.06 -5.74
C VAL A 105 -11.84 13.79 -6.99
N SER A 106 -11.24 13.49 -8.14
CA SER A 106 -11.57 14.09 -9.43
C SER A 106 -12.04 13.03 -10.42
N VAL A 107 -13.23 13.18 -10.99
CA VAL A 107 -13.74 12.30 -12.04
C VAL A 107 -13.16 12.75 -13.39
N GLU A 108 -12.32 11.89 -13.97
CA GLU A 108 -11.58 12.14 -15.21
C GLU A 108 -11.78 10.97 -16.20
N PRO A 109 -11.44 11.13 -17.49
CA PRO A 109 -11.43 10.01 -18.43
C PRO A 109 -10.56 8.86 -17.93
N ALA A 110 -11.09 7.63 -17.96
CA ALA A 110 -10.42 6.44 -17.46
C ALA A 110 -9.04 6.22 -18.11
N GLU A 111 -8.88 6.58 -19.39
CA GLU A 111 -7.60 6.53 -20.10
C GLU A 111 -6.55 7.44 -19.49
N SER A 112 -6.93 8.67 -19.11
CA SER A 112 -6.04 9.66 -18.48
C SER A 112 -5.59 9.19 -17.10
N VAL A 113 -6.51 8.66 -16.29
CA VAL A 113 -6.20 8.11 -14.96
C VAL A 113 -5.29 6.88 -15.09
N ALA A 114 -5.57 6.00 -16.06
CA ALA A 114 -4.73 4.84 -16.34
C ALA A 114 -3.32 5.25 -16.81
N ALA A 115 -3.19 6.29 -17.64
CA ALA A 115 -1.90 6.83 -18.06
C ALA A 115 -1.11 7.38 -16.86
N ARG A 116 -1.75 8.12 -15.94
CA ARG A 116 -1.12 8.63 -14.72
C ARG A 116 -0.69 7.51 -13.77
N MET A 117 -1.54 6.50 -13.58
CA MET A 117 -1.19 5.31 -12.80
C MET A 117 0.01 4.56 -13.39
N ARG A 118 0.10 4.46 -14.72
CA ARG A 118 1.28 3.88 -15.39
C ARG A 118 2.52 4.75 -15.21
N ALA A 119 2.40 6.08 -15.32
CA ALA A 119 3.52 7.00 -15.13
C ALA A 119 4.08 6.98 -13.70
N GLU A 120 3.21 6.92 -12.69
CA GLU A 120 3.64 6.82 -11.29
C GLU A 120 4.29 5.46 -10.99
N ASN A 121 3.81 4.38 -11.61
CA ASN A 121 4.50 3.09 -11.57
C ASN A 121 5.78 3.08 -12.42
N ALA A 122 5.90 3.87 -13.49
CA ALA A 122 7.08 3.88 -14.37
C ALA A 122 8.32 4.55 -13.74
N GLY A 123 8.16 5.34 -12.68
CA GLY A 123 9.27 5.75 -11.81
C GLY A 123 9.88 4.59 -11.02
N ALA A 124 9.20 3.44 -10.98
CA ALA A 124 9.67 2.16 -10.47
C ALA A 124 9.66 1.14 -11.62
N LEU A 125 10.75 1.05 -12.38
CA LEU A 125 10.92 0.08 -13.47
C LEU A 125 10.86 -1.38 -12.97
N VAL A 126 9.65 -1.89 -12.72
CA VAL A 126 9.31 -3.32 -12.74
C VAL A 126 7.84 -3.45 -13.20
N PRO A 127 7.56 -4.25 -14.24
CA PRO A 127 6.19 -4.42 -14.72
C PRO A 127 5.38 -5.22 -13.69
N VAL A 128 4.40 -4.57 -13.06
CA VAL A 128 3.45 -5.24 -12.16
C VAL A 128 2.37 -5.90 -13.02
N ASN A 129 2.49 -7.22 -13.15
CA ASN A 129 1.38 -8.07 -13.54
C ASN A 129 0.39 -8.10 -12.36
N ASN A 130 -0.88 -7.86 -12.68
CA ASN A 130 -1.99 -7.86 -11.74
C ASN A 130 -2.01 -9.17 -10.92
N ARG A 131 -1.78 -9.11 -9.60
CA ARG A 131 -2.31 -10.05 -8.60
C ARG A 131 -2.04 -9.58 -7.18
N GLN A 132 -2.98 -9.94 -6.32
CA GLN A 132 -3.04 -9.72 -4.89
C GLN A 132 -1.71 -9.98 -4.16
N GLN A 133 -1.59 -9.32 -3.00
CA GLN A 133 -0.57 -9.51 -1.97
C GLN A 133 0.79 -8.89 -2.33
N GLN A 134 1.07 -7.74 -1.71
CA GLN A 134 2.44 -7.29 -1.46
C GLN A 134 3.10 -8.29 -0.50
N GLY A 135 3.50 -9.45 -1.00
CA GLY A 135 4.57 -10.22 -0.41
C GLY A 135 5.91 -9.52 -0.72
N PRO A 136 6.92 -9.59 0.16
CA PRO A 136 8.26 -9.11 -0.16
C PRO A 136 8.79 -9.78 -1.43
N SER A 137 9.67 -9.11 -2.16
CA SER A 137 10.23 -9.63 -3.41
C SER A 137 10.82 -11.04 -3.20
N THR A 138 10.72 -11.91 -4.21
CA THR A 138 11.29 -13.27 -4.19
C THR A 138 12.76 -13.28 -3.75
N LEU A 139 13.49 -12.19 -4.04
CA LEU A 139 14.86 -11.95 -3.61
C LEU A 139 14.97 -11.78 -2.09
N VAL A 140 14.13 -10.93 -1.48
CA VAL A 140 14.11 -10.73 -0.01
C VAL A 140 13.67 -12.01 0.70
N LEU A 141 12.74 -12.76 0.11
CA LEU A 141 12.32 -14.05 0.63
C LEU A 141 13.47 -15.06 0.60
N ALA A 142 14.15 -15.22 -0.54
CA ALA A 142 15.30 -16.10 -0.69
C ALA A 142 16.44 -15.72 0.27
N GLN A 143 16.71 -14.42 0.42
CA GLN A 143 17.73 -13.91 1.35
C GLN A 143 17.38 -14.27 2.80
N ARG A 144 16.12 -14.14 3.22
CA ARG A 144 15.66 -14.52 4.56
C ARG A 144 15.72 -16.03 4.80
N ILE A 145 15.37 -16.83 3.80
CA ILE A 145 15.47 -18.30 3.86
C ILE A 145 16.93 -18.72 4.09
N ILE A 146 17.85 -18.17 3.30
CA ILE A 146 19.28 -18.47 3.41
C ILE A 146 19.85 -17.98 4.75
N GLN A 147 19.44 -16.81 5.23
CA GLN A 147 19.91 -16.28 6.51
C GLN A 147 19.42 -17.12 7.70
N ASN A 148 18.18 -17.61 7.68
CA ASN A 148 17.68 -18.56 8.69
C ASN A 148 18.45 -19.89 8.64
N ALA A 149 18.68 -20.43 7.44
CA ALA A 149 19.45 -21.64 7.23
C ALA A 149 20.87 -21.49 7.80
N PHE A 150 21.55 -20.39 7.48
CA PHE A 150 22.88 -20.09 7.97
C PHE A 150 22.94 -20.04 9.50
N ASN A 151 22.04 -19.29 10.14
CA ASN A 151 21.99 -19.18 11.60
C ASN A 151 21.77 -20.55 12.28
N PHE A 152 20.92 -21.39 11.70
CA PHE A 152 20.70 -22.74 12.22
C PHE A 152 21.94 -23.61 12.04
N LEU A 153 22.49 -23.68 10.83
CA LEU A 153 23.65 -24.53 10.52
C LEU A 153 24.92 -24.09 11.25
N ALA A 154 25.10 -22.78 11.46
CA ALA A 154 26.19 -22.22 12.26
C ALA A 154 26.10 -22.66 13.73
N SER A 155 24.90 -22.95 14.26
CA SER A 155 24.77 -23.52 15.61
C SER A 155 25.19 -24.99 15.72
N PHE A 156 25.28 -25.69 14.58
CA PHE A 156 25.75 -27.07 14.46
C PHE A 156 27.13 -27.16 13.79
N SER A 157 27.81 -26.04 13.59
CA SER A 157 29.14 -26.06 13.01
C SER A 157 30.13 -26.67 14.00
N GLY A 158 30.97 -27.55 13.49
CA GLY A 158 32.05 -28.19 14.24
C GLY A 158 33.35 -28.08 13.45
N THR A 159 34.48 -28.04 14.13
CA THR A 159 35.79 -27.98 13.50
C THR A 159 36.26 -29.39 13.15
N ALA A 160 36.37 -29.69 11.85
CA ALA A 160 37.14 -30.84 11.38
C ALA A 160 38.57 -30.35 11.07
N GLY A 161 39.43 -30.37 12.08
CA GLY A 161 40.76 -29.76 11.99
C GLY A 161 40.67 -28.22 11.98
N GLN A 162 41.20 -27.59 10.92
CA GLN A 162 41.19 -26.13 10.73
C GLN A 162 40.00 -25.64 9.88
N THR A 163 39.12 -26.53 9.44
CA THR A 163 37.98 -26.19 8.57
C THR A 163 36.68 -26.34 9.33
N GLU A 164 35.87 -25.28 9.34
CA GLU A 164 34.52 -25.30 9.86
C GLU A 164 33.66 -26.15 8.92
N VAL A 165 33.17 -27.28 9.42
CA VAL A 165 32.33 -28.19 8.67
C VAL A 165 30.94 -28.21 9.26
N VAL A 166 29.94 -28.17 8.38
CA VAL A 166 28.55 -28.35 8.74
C VAL A 166 28.16 -29.79 8.41
N PRO A 167 27.78 -30.61 9.40
CA PRO A 167 27.33 -31.97 9.14
C PRO A 167 26.11 -31.97 8.22
N LEU A 168 26.14 -32.76 7.13
CA LEU A 168 25.03 -32.84 6.17
C LEU A 168 23.69 -33.20 6.85
N LYS A 169 23.73 -33.99 7.92
CA LYS A 169 22.56 -34.35 8.72
C LYS A 169 21.87 -33.15 9.39
N ALA A 170 22.62 -32.13 9.80
CA ALA A 170 22.05 -30.93 10.39
C ALA A 170 21.23 -30.14 9.34
N PHE A 171 21.71 -30.15 8.09
CA PHE A 171 20.98 -29.56 6.97
C PHE A 171 19.69 -30.31 6.63
N GLU A 172 19.76 -31.65 6.55
CA GLU A 172 18.56 -32.48 6.31
C GLU A 172 17.49 -32.25 7.39
N GLU A 173 17.91 -32.15 8.66
CA GLU A 173 16.97 -31.92 9.76
C GLU A 173 16.36 -30.51 9.74
N TRP A 174 17.16 -29.49 9.41
CA TRP A 174 16.66 -28.14 9.19
C TRP A 174 15.64 -28.10 8.04
N TRP A 175 15.99 -28.71 6.90
CA TRP A 175 15.13 -28.74 5.72
C TRP A 175 13.77 -29.37 6.03
N ARG A 176 13.76 -30.49 6.75
CA ARG A 176 12.52 -31.17 7.15
C ARG A 176 11.63 -30.29 8.05
N LYS A 177 12.25 -29.55 8.97
CA LYS A 177 11.53 -28.60 9.86
C LYS A 177 11.00 -27.40 9.08
N PHE A 178 11.79 -26.87 8.14
CA PHE A 178 11.42 -25.77 7.27
C PHE A 178 10.24 -26.14 6.37
N GLU A 179 10.29 -27.28 5.68
CA GLU A 179 9.21 -27.74 4.79
C GLU A 179 7.89 -27.94 5.56
N SER A 180 7.96 -28.54 6.76
CA SER A 180 6.79 -28.70 7.62
C SER A 180 6.18 -27.37 8.03
N ARG A 181 7.00 -26.34 8.28
CA ARG A 181 6.55 -24.99 8.65
C ARG A 181 5.95 -24.24 7.46
N VAL A 182 6.60 -24.26 6.30
CA VAL A 182 6.07 -23.65 5.06
C VAL A 182 4.71 -24.22 4.70
N ARG A 183 4.53 -25.54 4.83
CA ARG A 183 3.25 -26.20 4.52
C ARG A 183 2.14 -25.82 5.50
N SER A 184 2.49 -25.56 6.76
CA SER A 184 1.53 -25.29 7.84
C SER A 184 1.21 -23.80 7.99
N ASP A 185 2.19 -22.93 7.79
CA ASP A 185 2.04 -21.46 7.82
C ASP A 185 2.92 -20.84 6.73
N PRO A 186 2.41 -20.63 5.51
CA PRO A 186 3.18 -19.99 4.44
C PRO A 186 3.66 -18.56 4.77
N GLY A 187 3.03 -17.89 5.74
CA GLY A 187 3.33 -16.51 6.13
C GLY A 187 4.44 -16.35 7.18
N PHE A 188 4.99 -17.44 7.74
CA PHE A 188 6.00 -17.33 8.80
C PHE A 188 7.29 -16.63 8.32
N LEU A 189 7.64 -16.77 7.04
CA LEU A 189 8.81 -16.11 6.42
C LEU A 189 8.68 -14.57 6.39
N GLU A 190 7.47 -14.06 6.54
CA GLU A 190 7.17 -12.64 6.55
C GLU A 190 7.30 -12.03 7.95
N ARG A 191 7.17 -12.86 9.00
CA ARG A 191 7.06 -12.44 10.41
C ARG A 191 8.38 -12.46 11.19
N ASP A 192 9.34 -13.31 10.82
CA ASP A 192 10.65 -13.37 11.47
C ASP A 192 11.56 -12.23 10.97
N THR A 193 11.49 -11.08 11.64
CA THR A 193 12.53 -10.04 11.75
C THR A 193 12.55 -9.49 13.15
#